data_AF-A0A6B2XH98-F1
#
_entry.id   AF-A0A6B2XH98-F1
#
_cell.length_a   1.000
_cell.length_b   1.000
_cell.length_c   1.000
_cell.angle_alpha   90.00
_cell.angle_beta   90.00
_cell.angle_gamma   90.00
#
_symmetry.space_group_name_H-M   'P 1'
#
loop_
_entity.id
_entity.type
_entity.pdbx_description
1 polymer ?
#
loop_
_entity_poly.entity_id
_entity_poly.type
_entity_poly.pdbx_seq_one_letter_code
_entity_poly.pdbx_strand_id
1 'polypeptide(L)'
;GKAAVILPHGVLFRGGAEAIVRKELLRRGYIKGIIGLPSNLFYGTNIAARIIILDKENAQARTGVFMIDASKGFMKDGNKNRLRSQDIHKIVDVFNKQTEIERYSRMVPLHEIADPKNDNNLNIPRYLDSSEPEDIQDLHAHMH
;
A
#
# COMPACT_ATOMS: atom_id res chain seq x y z
N GLY A 1 -6.58 -4.21 21.04
CA GLY A 1 -7.68 -4.30 20.05
C GLY A 1 -7.13 -4.02 18.67
N LYS A 2 -7.55 -4.80 17.67
CA LYS A 2 -7.06 -4.78 16.28
C LYS A 2 -8.24 -4.69 15.32
N ALA A 3 -8.06 -4.05 14.17
CA ALA A 3 -9.06 -3.99 13.11
C ALA A 3 -8.39 -3.97 11.73
N ALA A 4 -9.06 -4.50 10.72
CA ALA A 4 -8.71 -4.38 9.32
C ALA A 4 -9.90 -3.78 8.59
N VAL A 5 -9.70 -2.66 7.90
CA VAL A 5 -10.79 -1.93 7.23
C VAL A 5 -10.45 -1.76 5.76
N ILE A 6 -11.40 -2.13 4.88
CA ILE A 6 -11.28 -1.95 3.43
C ILE A 6 -11.90 -0.60 3.08
N LEU A 7 -11.12 0.26 2.41
CA LEU A 7 -11.53 1.62 2.05
C LEU A 7 -11.12 1.96 0.62
N PRO A 8 -11.83 2.90 -0.04
CA PRO A 8 -11.36 3.49 -1.27
C PRO A 8 -10.04 4.22 -1.08
N HIS A 9 -9.25 4.35 -2.14
CA HIS A 9 -7.93 4.96 -2.10
C HIS A 9 -7.89 6.40 -1.52
N GLY A 10 -8.92 7.21 -1.76
CA GLY A 10 -8.93 8.63 -1.39
C GLY A 10 -8.68 8.94 0.08
N VAL A 11 -9.08 8.05 1.01
CA VAL A 11 -8.91 8.25 2.47
C VAL A 11 -7.44 8.42 2.88
N LEU A 12 -6.51 7.93 2.05
CA LEU A 12 -5.08 7.98 2.32
C LEU A 12 -4.46 9.36 2.08
N PHE A 13 -5.13 10.24 1.31
CA PHE A 13 -4.51 11.48 0.86
C PHE A 13 -5.45 12.69 0.83
N ARG A 14 -6.77 12.52 0.83
CA ARG A 14 -7.71 13.65 0.82
C ARG A 14 -7.49 14.55 2.03
N GLY A 15 -7.74 15.84 1.79
CA GLY A 15 -7.60 16.93 2.76
C GLY A 15 -8.78 17.04 3.73
N GLY A 16 -8.89 18.19 4.40
CA GLY A 16 -10.03 18.52 5.26
C GLY A 16 -10.15 17.61 6.47
N ALA A 17 -11.38 17.23 6.82
CA ALA A 17 -11.66 16.38 7.99
C ALA A 17 -10.95 15.02 7.93
N GLU A 18 -10.84 14.41 6.75
CA GLU A 18 -10.14 13.12 6.57
C GLU A 18 -8.64 13.25 6.88
N ALA A 19 -8.01 14.38 6.53
CA ALA A 19 -6.61 14.63 6.86
C ALA A 19 -6.40 14.77 8.37
N ILE A 20 -7.32 15.45 9.08
CA ILE A 20 -7.24 15.59 10.54
C ILE A 20 -7.31 14.22 11.22
N VAL A 21 -8.27 13.38 10.81
CA VAL A 21 -8.40 12.01 11.34
C VAL A 21 -7.16 11.18 11.04
N ARG A 22 -6.65 11.23 9.80
CA ARG A 22 -5.45 10.50 9.38
C ARG A 22 -4.22 10.91 10.21
N LYS A 23 -4.00 12.22 10.38
CA LYS A 23 -2.90 12.76 11.21
C LYS A 23 -3.00 12.29 12.66
N GLU A 24 -4.21 12.29 13.24
CA GLU A 24 -4.40 11.84 14.62
C GLU A 24 -4.19 10.32 14.78
N LEU A 25 -4.63 9.50 13.81
CA LEU A 25 -4.38 8.06 13.81
C LEU A 25 -2.88 7.74 13.68
N LEU A 26 -2.15 8.47 12.84
CA LEU A 26 -0.69 8.36 12.71
C LEU A 26 0.02 8.78 13.99
N ARG A 27 -0.36 9.92 14.59
CA ARG A 27 0.23 10.45 15.83
C ARG A 27 0.07 9.48 17.00
N ARG A 28 -1.08 8.80 17.10
CA ARG A 28 -1.30 7.76 18.11
C ARG A 28 -0.58 6.45 17.80
N GLY A 29 0.03 6.35 16.61
CA GLY A 29 0.65 5.15 16.09
C GLY A 29 -0.35 4.05 15.75
N TYR A 30 -1.65 4.32 15.60
CA TYR A 30 -2.66 3.27 15.44
C TYR A 30 -2.64 2.59 14.08
N ILE A 31 -2.18 3.27 13.05
CA ILE A 31 -2.03 2.67 11.71
C ILE A 31 -0.77 1.80 11.74
N LYS A 32 -0.95 0.48 11.71
CA LYS A 32 0.14 -0.50 11.68
C LYS A 32 0.66 -0.71 10.27
N GLY A 33 -0.24 -0.71 9.29
CA GLY A 33 0.14 -0.93 7.91
C GLY A 33 -1.00 -0.74 6.92
N ILE A 34 -0.62 -0.68 5.65
CA ILE A 34 -1.51 -0.44 4.52
C ILE A 34 -1.20 -1.44 3.42
N ILE A 35 -2.23 -2.08 2.89
CA ILE A 35 -2.11 -3.06 1.81
C ILE A 35 -2.86 -2.53 0.60
N GLY A 36 -2.16 -2.35 -0.51
CA GLY A 36 -2.72 -2.03 -1.82
C GLY A 36 -3.21 -3.28 -2.51
N LEU A 37 -4.51 -3.34 -2.83
CA LEU A 37 -5.09 -4.46 -3.56
C LEU A 37 -5.15 -4.20 -5.07
N PRO A 38 -5.27 -5.25 -5.89
CA PRO A 38 -5.59 -5.11 -7.31
C PRO A 38 -6.87 -4.31 -7.54
N SER A 39 -6.92 -3.61 -8.67
CA SER A 39 -8.17 -3.04 -9.20
C SER A 39 -9.15 -4.15 -9.59
N ASN A 40 -10.41 -3.81 -9.86
CA ASN A 40 -11.43 -4.74 -10.35
C ASN A 40 -11.66 -6.00 -9.48
N LEU A 41 -11.38 -5.93 -8.17
CA LEU A 41 -11.57 -7.06 -7.26
C LEU A 41 -13.04 -7.20 -6.79
N PHE A 42 -13.72 -6.07 -6.59
CA PHE A 42 -15.06 -6.04 -5.99
C PHE A 42 -16.16 -6.00 -7.06
N TYR A 43 -17.31 -6.58 -6.73
CA TYR A 43 -18.53 -6.39 -7.51
C TYR A 43 -19.03 -4.95 -7.37
N GLY A 44 -19.61 -4.40 -8.45
CA GLY A 44 -20.18 -3.04 -8.46
C GLY A 44 -19.18 -1.88 -8.57
N THR A 45 -17.87 -2.12 -8.51
CA THR A 45 -16.85 -1.08 -8.74
C THR A 45 -15.57 -1.66 -9.35
N ASN A 46 -14.82 -0.80 -10.03
CA ASN A 46 -13.52 -1.09 -10.62
C ASN A 46 -12.36 -0.43 -9.84
N ILE A 47 -12.69 0.27 -8.76
CA ILE A 47 -11.72 1.00 -7.93
C ILE A 47 -10.74 0.02 -7.26
N ALA A 48 -9.46 0.38 -7.25
CA ALA A 48 -8.45 -0.29 -6.43
C ALA A 48 -8.68 0.06 -4.94
N ALA A 49 -9.03 -0.95 -4.15
CA ALA A 49 -9.25 -0.77 -2.72
C ALA A 49 -7.93 -0.86 -1.94
N ARG A 50 -7.94 -0.30 -0.72
CA ARG A 50 -6.84 -0.36 0.23
C ARG A 50 -7.32 -0.98 1.52
N ILE A 51 -6.51 -1.85 2.12
CA ILE A 51 -6.75 -2.33 3.49
C ILE A 51 -5.90 -1.51 4.44
N ILE A 52 -6.52 -0.89 5.44
CA ILE A 52 -5.82 -0.23 6.54
C ILE A 52 -5.90 -1.15 7.76
N ILE A 53 -4.72 -1.51 8.29
CA ILE A 53 -4.60 -2.32 9.49
C ILE A 53 -4.39 -1.39 10.69
N LEU A 54 -5.33 -1.42 11.62
CA LEU A 54 -5.29 -0.67 12.87
C LEU A 54 -4.91 -1.61 14.02
N ASP A 55 -3.93 -1.22 14.81
CA ASP A 55 -3.45 -2.00 15.94
C ASP A 55 -3.06 -1.07 17.09
N LYS A 56 -3.81 -1.14 18.20
CA LYS A 56 -3.50 -0.38 19.41
C LYS A 56 -2.37 -1.02 20.23
N GLU A 57 -2.06 -2.29 19.99
CA GLU A 57 -0.96 -2.97 20.65
C GLU A 57 0.37 -2.33 20.25
N ASN A 58 1.19 -1.99 21.24
CA ASN A 58 2.50 -1.34 21.09
C ASN A 58 2.48 -0.08 20.20
N ALA A 59 1.34 0.61 20.13
CA ALA A 59 1.18 1.73 19.19
C ALA A 59 2.13 2.90 19.46
N GLN A 60 2.46 3.17 20.74
CA GLN A 60 3.38 4.25 21.11
C GLN A 60 4.85 3.94 20.77
N ALA A 61 5.21 2.66 20.65
CA ALA A 61 6.55 2.23 20.24
C ALA A 61 6.70 2.09 18.72
N ARG A 62 5.64 2.37 17.96
CA ARG A 62 5.62 2.16 16.51
C ARG A 62 6.40 3.27 15.81
N THR A 63 7.38 2.87 15.01
CA THR A 63 8.31 3.79 14.33
C THR A 63 7.91 4.12 12.89
N GLY A 64 6.93 3.40 12.34
CA GLY A 64 6.52 3.52 10.94
C GLY A 64 5.23 2.80 10.60
N VAL A 65 4.84 2.90 9.33
CA VAL A 65 3.71 2.20 8.74
C VAL A 65 4.25 1.20 7.72
N PHE A 66 3.93 -0.08 7.90
CA PHE A 66 4.34 -1.11 6.95
C PHE A 66 3.42 -1.11 5.72
N MET A 67 3.98 -0.84 4.54
CA MET A 67 3.22 -0.72 3.30
C MET A 67 3.50 -1.90 2.39
N ILE A 68 2.44 -2.44 1.76
CA ILE A 68 2.53 -3.50 0.76
C ILE A 68 1.77 -3.05 -0.49
N ASP A 69 2.40 -3.13 -1.66
CA ASP A 69 1.73 -3.04 -2.96
C ASP A 69 1.50 -4.44 -3.56
N ALA A 70 0.29 -4.96 -3.37
CA ALA A 70 -0.14 -6.22 -3.98
C ALA A 70 -0.98 -6.02 -5.25
N SER A 71 -0.94 -4.83 -5.87
CA SER A 71 -1.75 -4.49 -7.04
C SER A 71 -1.53 -5.39 -8.25
N LYS A 72 -0.32 -5.96 -8.40
CA LYS A 72 0.07 -6.85 -9.50
C LYS A 72 -0.17 -8.35 -9.22
N GLY A 73 -0.42 -8.73 -7.96
CA GLY A 73 -0.56 -10.12 -7.55
C GLY A 73 -1.99 -10.62 -7.70
N PHE A 74 -2.43 -10.98 -8.91
CA PHE A 74 -3.78 -11.51 -9.15
C PHE A 74 -3.84 -12.42 -10.38
N MET A 75 -4.97 -13.11 -10.52
CA MET A 75 -5.38 -13.78 -11.75
C MET A 75 -6.54 -13.01 -12.37
N LYS A 76 -6.50 -12.81 -13.69
CA LYS A 76 -7.65 -12.27 -14.43
C LYS A 76 -8.74 -13.35 -14.51
N ASP A 77 -9.95 -12.98 -14.13
CA ASP A 77 -11.11 -13.85 -14.04
C ASP A 77 -12.28 -13.16 -14.76
N GLY A 78 -12.28 -13.31 -16.09
CA GLY A 78 -13.15 -12.56 -17.00
C GLY A 78 -12.92 -11.06 -16.91
N ASN A 79 -13.97 -10.32 -16.52
CA ASN A 79 -13.93 -8.85 -16.36
C ASN A 79 -13.47 -8.42 -14.96
N LYS A 80 -13.09 -9.35 -14.10
CA LYS A 80 -12.66 -9.10 -12.72
C LYS A 80 -11.29 -9.69 -12.45
N ASN A 81 -10.69 -9.22 -11.36
CA ASN A 81 -9.44 -9.75 -10.86
C ASN A 81 -9.72 -10.57 -9.60
N ARG A 82 -9.06 -11.72 -9.48
CA ARG A 82 -9.19 -12.61 -8.33
C ARG A 82 -7.83 -12.83 -7.68
N LEU A 83 -7.78 -12.69 -6.36
CA LEU A 83 -6.62 -13.12 -5.58
C LEU A 83 -6.62 -14.65 -5.51
N ARG A 84 -5.52 -15.27 -5.94
CA ARG A 84 -5.30 -16.71 -5.74
C ARG A 84 -4.85 -16.95 -4.30
N SER A 85 -4.91 -18.19 -3.83
CA SER A 85 -4.43 -18.55 -2.49
C SER A 85 -2.97 -18.16 -2.25
N GLN A 86 -2.11 -18.33 -3.26
CA GLN A 86 -0.71 -17.91 -3.18
C GLN A 86 -0.53 -16.39 -3.02
N ASP A 87 -1.39 -15.58 -3.63
CA ASP A 87 -1.32 -14.13 -3.55
C ASP A 87 -1.69 -13.68 -2.13
N ILE A 88 -2.74 -14.28 -1.57
CA ILE A 88 -3.18 -14.04 -0.18
C ILE A 88 -2.08 -14.47 0.81
N HIS A 89 -1.52 -15.67 0.65
CA HIS A 89 -0.45 -16.17 1.52
C HIS A 89 0.76 -15.25 1.50
N LYS A 90 1.20 -14.81 0.31
CA LYS A 90 2.31 -13.86 0.17
C LYS A 90 2.04 -12.57 0.94
N ILE A 91 0.86 -11.97 0.77
CA ILE A 91 0.47 -10.74 1.48
C ILE A 91 0.52 -10.94 3.00
N VAL A 92 -0.10 -12.02 3.49
CA VAL A 92 -0.19 -12.32 4.93
C VAL A 92 1.18 -12.58 5.54
N ASP A 93 2.01 -13.40 4.88
CA ASP A 93 3.35 -13.73 5.36
C ASP A 93 4.25 -12.50 5.41
N VAL A 94 4.27 -11.72 4.32
CA VAL A 94 5.06 -10.50 4.22
C VAL A 94 4.61 -9.47 5.27
N PHE A 95 3.30 -9.33 5.49
CA PHE A 95 2.77 -8.40 6.49
C PHE A 95 3.12 -8.83 7.92
N ASN A 96 2.92 -10.10 8.25
CA ASN A 96 3.16 -10.60 9.60
C ASN A 96 4.64 -10.60 9.98
N LYS A 97 5.52 -10.94 9.02
CA LYS A 97 6.98 -10.91 9.20
C LYS A 97 7.58 -9.52 9.01
N GLN A 98 6.79 -8.56 8.50
CA GLN A 98 7.24 -7.23 8.09
C GLN A 98 8.47 -7.27 7.16
N THR A 99 8.47 -8.24 6.23
CA THR A 99 9.58 -8.46 5.31
C THR A 99 9.59 -7.39 4.23
N GLU A 100 10.66 -6.62 4.12
CA GLU A 100 10.84 -5.69 3.02
C GLU A 100 11.23 -6.44 1.74
N ILE A 101 10.51 -6.16 0.67
CA ILE A 101 10.71 -6.76 -0.65
C ILE A 101 10.70 -5.62 -1.64
N GLU A 102 11.77 -5.52 -2.43
CA GLU A 102 11.91 -4.51 -3.48
C GLU A 102 10.64 -4.43 -4.35
N ARG A 103 10.14 -3.19 -4.53
CA ARG A 103 8.92 -2.85 -5.30
C ARG A 103 7.61 -3.48 -4.81
N TYR A 104 7.60 -4.15 -3.66
CA TYR A 104 6.42 -4.85 -3.13
C TYR A 104 6.09 -4.44 -1.70
N SER A 105 7.06 -4.31 -0.80
CA SER A 105 6.82 -3.97 0.60
C SER A 105 7.97 -3.19 1.22
N ARG A 106 7.64 -2.25 2.11
CA ARG A 106 8.61 -1.39 2.81
C ARG A 106 8.05 -0.92 4.14
N MET A 107 8.89 -0.86 5.18
CA MET A 107 8.58 -0.10 6.39
C MET A 107 8.84 1.38 6.11
N VAL A 108 7.78 2.19 6.09
CA VAL A 108 7.93 3.63 5.90
C VAL A 108 7.99 4.32 7.26
N PRO A 109 9.11 4.96 7.63
CA PRO A 109 9.24 5.62 8.92
C PRO A 109 8.25 6.78 9.09
N LEU A 110 7.79 7.03 10.32
CA LEU A 110 6.87 8.13 10.62
C LEU A 110 7.46 9.50 10.26
N HIS A 111 8.78 9.69 10.37
CA HIS A 111 9.42 10.95 10.00
C HIS A 111 9.37 11.20 8.49
N GLU A 112 9.48 10.15 7.65
CA GLU A 112 9.34 10.25 6.19
C GLU A 112 7.90 10.59 5.81
N ILE A 113 6.92 9.99 6.51
CA ILE A 113 5.49 10.28 6.33
C ILE A 113 5.14 11.71 6.74
N ALA A 114 5.74 12.20 7.83
CA ALA A 114 5.50 13.53 8.38
C ALA A 114 6.28 14.65 7.66
N ASP A 115 7.24 14.31 6.80
CA ASP A 115 8.00 15.27 6.01
C ASP A 115 7.05 16.21 5.23
N PRO A 116 7.33 17.53 5.15
CA PRO A 116 6.47 18.47 4.42
C PRO A 116 6.19 18.08 2.96
N LYS A 117 7.08 17.33 2.31
CA LYS A 117 6.87 16.81 0.94
C LYS A 117 5.77 15.76 0.87
N ASN A 118 5.55 15.03 1.97
CA ASN A 118 4.54 13.99 2.07
C ASN A 118 3.28 14.44 2.82
N ASP A 119 3.37 15.39 3.76
CA ASP A 119 2.24 15.93 4.56
C ASP A 119 1.27 14.85 5.04
N ASN A 120 1.81 13.77 5.63
CA ASN A 120 1.02 12.65 6.14
C ASN A 120 0.15 11.96 5.06
N ASN A 121 0.53 12.06 3.79
CA ASN A 121 -0.10 11.36 2.68
C ASN A 121 0.34 9.90 2.71
N LEU A 122 -0.60 8.97 2.80
CA LEU A 122 -0.31 7.54 2.92
C LEU A 122 -0.44 6.80 1.59
N ASN A 123 -0.37 7.51 0.47
CA ASN A 123 -0.45 6.90 -0.84
C ASN A 123 0.79 6.05 -1.15
N ILE A 124 0.62 4.74 -1.26
CA ILE A 124 1.69 3.75 -1.48
C ILE A 124 2.72 4.13 -2.56
N PRO A 125 2.35 4.59 -3.77
CA PRO A 125 3.31 4.94 -4.82
C PRO A 125 4.25 6.12 -4.48
N ARG A 126 4.00 6.85 -3.39
CA ARG A 126 4.95 7.86 -2.87
C ARG A 126 6.16 7.24 -2.19
N TYR A 127 6.04 5.99 -1.73
CA TYR A 127 7.02 5.31 -0.89
C TYR A 127 7.58 4.03 -1.51
N LEU A 128 6.83 3.46 -2.46
CA LEU A 128 7.15 2.24 -3.19
C LEU A 128 6.94 2.50 -4.67
N ASP A 129 8.02 2.46 -5.46
CA ASP A 129 7.92 2.46 -6.90
C ASP A 129 7.72 1.02 -7.39
N SER A 130 6.51 0.71 -7.85
CA SER A 130 6.16 -0.62 -8.37
C SER A 130 6.31 -0.71 -9.89
N SER A 131 6.83 0.32 -10.56
CA SER A 131 7.00 0.34 -12.02
C SER A 131 7.97 -0.76 -12.48
N GLU A 132 7.82 -1.18 -13.73
CA GLU A 132 8.82 -2.06 -14.36
C GLU A 132 10.02 -1.21 -14.77
N PRO A 133 11.25 -1.74 -14.70
CA PRO A 133 12.40 -1.00 -15.20
C PRO A 133 12.17 -0.76 -16.69
N GLU A 134 12.50 0.45 -17.18
CA GLU A 134 12.49 0.70 -18.62
C GLU A 134 13.39 -0.31 -19.31
N ASP A 135 12.87 -1.02 -20.31
CA ASP A 135 13.70 -1.80 -21.22
C ASP A 135 14.66 -0.82 -21.87
N ILE A 136 15.97 -1.01 -21.64
CA ILE A 136 17.01 -0.26 -22.34
C ILE A 136 16.97 -0.75 -23.78
N GLN A 137 16.12 -0.15 -24.61
CA GLN A 137 16.11 -0.41 -26.04
C GLN A 137 17.39 0.15 -26.63
N ASP A 138 18.31 -0.74 -26.99
CA ASP A 138 19.56 -0.38 -27.64
C ASP A 138 19.26 0.14 -29.06
N LEU A 139 19.33 1.47 -29.22
CA LEU A 139 19.04 2.17 -30.49
C LEU A 139 20.05 1.84 -31.60
N HIS A 140 21.17 1.16 -31.29
CA HIS A 140 22.21 0.83 -32.27
C HIS A 140 21.84 -0.27 -33.27
N ALA A 141 20.78 -1.05 -33.03
CA ALA A 141 20.43 -2.18 -33.89
C ALA A 141 19.64 -1.81 -35.19
N HIS A 142 19.29 -0.54 -35.41
CA HIS A 142 18.46 -0.10 -36.54
C HIS A 142 19.23 0.64 -37.66
N MET A 143 20.57 0.63 -37.64
CA MET A 143 21.41 1.37 -38.60
C MET A 143 22.28 0.47 -39.51
N HIS A 144 21.79 -0.70 -39.92
CA HIS A 144 22.43 -1.50 -40.97
C HIS A 144 21.41 -2.01 -41.99
#